data_AF-A0A258KIR0-F1
#
_entry.id   AF-A0A258KIR0-F1
#
_cell.length_a   1.000
_cell.length_b   1.000
_cell.length_c   1.000
_cell.angle_alpha   90.00
_cell.angle_beta   90.00
_cell.angle_gamma   90.00
#
_symmetry.space_group_name_H-M   'P 1'
#
loop_
_entity.id
_entity.type
_entity.pdbx_description
1 polymer ?
#
loop_
_entity_poly.entity_id
_entity_poly.type
_entity_poly.pdbx_seq_one_letter_code
_entity_poly.pdbx_strand_id
1 'polypeptide(L)'
;MTTKPTAEVIQVPNMLKLKVGGRGGIDMAAIAKAEAALKSLSGNFAQWLQDEITKLEAARQEVKTQGLTATTVETLYLRAHDLKGLGATYEFPLITRI
;
A
#
# COMPACT_ATOMS: atom_id res chain seq x y z
N MET A 1 45.93 -38.05 30.86
CA MET A 1 45.45 -38.18 29.47
C MET A 1 43.99 -37.75 29.46
N THR A 2 43.70 -36.54 28.98
CA THR A 2 42.41 -35.87 29.18
C THR A 2 41.55 -36.00 27.93
N THR A 3 40.56 -36.88 27.95
CA THR A 3 39.62 -37.10 26.83
C THR A 3 38.59 -35.98 26.79
N LYS A 4 38.69 -35.10 25.78
CA LYS A 4 37.69 -34.07 25.47
C LYS A 4 36.41 -34.75 24.95
N PRO A 5 35.20 -34.34 25.39
CA PRO A 5 33.98 -34.89 24.85
C PRO A 5 33.76 -34.33 23.43
N THR A 6 33.52 -35.24 22.49
CA THR A 6 33.10 -34.97 21.11
C THR A 6 31.81 -34.16 21.11
N ALA A 7 31.78 -33.04 20.38
CA ALA A 7 30.63 -32.14 20.32
C ALA A 7 29.36 -32.88 19.86
N GLU A 8 28.33 -32.87 20.69
CA GLU A 8 27.04 -33.49 20.39
C GLU A 8 26.15 -32.46 19.68
N VAL A 9 25.86 -32.70 18.39
CA VAL A 9 25.07 -31.78 17.56
C VAL A 9 23.60 -32.15 17.68
N ILE A 10 22.87 -31.40 18.50
CA ILE A 10 21.41 -31.52 18.62
C ILE A 10 20.78 -30.74 17.47
N GLN A 11 20.30 -31.45 16.44
CA GLN A 11 19.52 -30.83 15.36
C GLN A 11 18.09 -30.57 15.84
N VAL A 12 17.79 -29.31 16.15
CA VAL A 12 16.42 -28.87 16.45
C VAL A 12 15.56 -29.02 15.17
N PRO A 13 14.42 -29.75 15.21
CA PRO A 13 13.56 -29.89 14.04
C PRO A 13 13.10 -28.52 13.54
N ASN A 14 13.28 -28.23 12.24
CA ASN A 14 12.88 -26.96 11.65
C ASN A 14 11.35 -26.86 11.56
N MET A 15 10.73 -26.31 12.60
CA MET A 15 9.28 -26.08 12.70
C MET A 15 8.77 -24.96 11.78
N LEU A 16 9.66 -24.19 11.14
CA LEU A 16 9.25 -23.09 10.24
C LEU A 16 8.49 -23.64 9.03
N LYS A 17 8.89 -24.81 8.50
CA LYS A 17 8.16 -25.47 7.40
C LYS A 17 6.72 -25.82 7.76
N LEU A 18 6.44 -26.08 9.04
CA LEU A 18 5.10 -26.40 9.52
C LEU A 18 4.23 -25.14 9.65
N LYS A 19 4.83 -24.02 10.06
CA LYS A 19 4.14 -22.72 10.20
C LYS A 19 3.96 -21.99 8.86
N VAL A 20 4.84 -22.22 7.89
CA VAL A 20 4.81 -21.53 6.58
C VAL A 20 3.80 -22.17 5.61
N GLY A 21 3.18 -23.30 5.96
CA GLY A 21 2.17 -23.95 5.11
C GLY A 21 2.80 -24.54 3.85
N GLY A 22 2.90 -25.86 3.79
CA GLY A 22 3.39 -26.54 2.59
C GLY A 22 2.45 -26.32 1.39
N ARG A 23 3.01 -25.85 0.27
CA ARG A 23 2.41 -25.82 -1.07
C ARG A 23 1.06 -25.08 -1.18
N GLY A 24 1.16 -23.76 -1.36
CA GLY A 24 0.24 -23.02 -2.22
C GLY A 24 1.08 -22.18 -3.17
N GLY A 25 1.46 -22.74 -4.32
CA GLY A 25 1.98 -21.89 -5.40
C GLY A 25 0.98 -20.79 -5.64
N ILE A 26 1.44 -19.55 -5.76
CA ILE A 26 0.58 -18.41 -6.04
C ILE A 26 -0.29 -18.77 -7.24
N ASP A 27 -1.62 -18.77 -7.05
CA ASP A 27 -2.54 -19.12 -8.12
C ASP A 27 -2.48 -18.02 -9.18
N MET A 28 -1.82 -18.32 -10.29
CA MET A 28 -1.66 -17.41 -11.42
C MET A 28 -3.01 -17.01 -12.02
N ALA A 29 -4.04 -17.86 -11.93
CA ALA A 29 -5.38 -17.52 -12.38
C ALA A 29 -6.07 -16.54 -11.41
N ALA A 30 -5.81 -16.66 -10.10
CA ALA A 30 -6.27 -15.69 -9.11
C ALA A 30 -5.59 -14.32 -9.30
N ILE A 31 -4.28 -14.30 -9.62
CA ILE A 31 -3.57 -13.06 -9.99
C ILE A 31 -4.17 -12.43 -11.23
N ALA A 32 -4.31 -13.20 -12.33
CA ALA A 32 -4.86 -12.68 -13.57
C ALA A 32 -6.28 -12.12 -13.39
N LYS A 33 -7.09 -12.76 -12.52
CA LYS A 33 -8.43 -12.26 -12.16
C LYS A 33 -8.37 -10.96 -11.35
N ALA A 34 -7.42 -10.84 -10.41
CA ALA A 34 -7.22 -9.62 -9.64
C ALA A 34 -6.75 -8.46 -10.55
N GLU A 35 -5.80 -8.72 -11.46
CA GLU A 35 -5.33 -7.74 -12.45
C GLU A 35 -6.45 -7.31 -13.42
N ALA A 36 -7.27 -8.25 -13.89
CA ALA A 36 -8.42 -7.94 -14.74
C ALA A 36 -9.47 -7.10 -14.00
N ALA A 37 -9.71 -7.37 -12.71
CA ALA A 37 -10.60 -6.56 -11.88
C ALA A 37 -10.05 -5.15 -11.68
N LEU A 38 -8.75 -5.01 -11.38
CA LEU A 38 -8.06 -3.71 -11.30
C LEU A 38 -8.17 -2.94 -12.62
N LYS A 39 -7.98 -3.62 -13.75
CA LYS A 39 -8.12 -3.02 -15.09
C LYS A 39 -9.56 -2.63 -15.44
N SER A 40 -10.55 -3.37 -14.94
CA SER A 40 -11.96 -2.97 -15.09
C SER A 40 -12.30 -1.77 -14.22
N LEU A 41 -11.65 -1.61 -13.06
CA LEU A 41 -11.81 -0.45 -12.19
C LEU A 41 -11.10 0.79 -12.77
N SER A 42 -10.04 0.61 -13.58
CA SER A 42 -9.24 1.71 -14.11
C SER A 42 -9.99 2.66 -15.04
N GLY A 43 -11.05 2.22 -15.70
CA GLY A 43 -11.93 3.08 -16.49
C GLY A 43 -12.57 4.22 -15.68
N ASN A 44 -12.74 4.05 -14.37
CA ASN A 44 -13.29 5.06 -13.47
C ASN A 44 -12.19 5.87 -12.74
N PHE A 45 -10.91 5.48 -12.84
CA PHE A 45 -9.83 6.13 -12.08
C PHE A 45 -9.65 7.59 -12.47
N ALA A 46 -9.82 7.94 -13.75
CA ALA A 46 -9.73 9.32 -14.20
C ALA A 46 -10.82 10.20 -13.55
N GLN A 47 -12.05 9.69 -13.45
CA GLN A 47 -13.15 10.38 -12.79
C GLN A 47 -12.87 10.52 -11.28
N TRP A 48 -12.47 9.44 -10.61
CA TRP A 48 -12.16 9.47 -9.17
C TRP A 48 -10.99 10.39 -8.85
N LEU A 49 -9.97 10.42 -9.70
CA LEU A 49 -8.85 11.35 -9.57
C LEU A 49 -9.32 12.79 -9.74
N GLN A 50 -10.17 13.06 -10.73
CA GLN A 50 -10.74 14.39 -10.94
C GLN A 50 -11.58 14.85 -9.74
N ASP A 51 -12.33 13.94 -9.13
CA ASP A 51 -13.11 14.21 -7.92
C ASP A 51 -12.19 14.52 -6.72
N GLU A 52 -11.08 13.79 -6.55
CA GLU A 52 -10.10 14.06 -5.50
C GLU A 52 -9.35 15.39 -5.71
N ILE A 53 -8.99 15.72 -6.95
CA ILE A 53 -8.40 17.04 -7.28
C ILE A 53 -9.39 18.16 -6.94
N THR A 54 -10.67 17.98 -7.25
CA THR A 54 -11.73 18.95 -6.92
C THR A 54 -11.84 19.17 -5.41
N LYS A 55 -11.81 18.10 -4.62
CA LYS A 55 -11.83 18.17 -3.14
C LYS A 55 -10.59 18.86 -2.58
N LEU A 56 -9.42 18.59 -3.15
CA LEU A 56 -8.17 19.22 -2.74
C LEU A 56 -8.18 20.72 -3.01
N GLU A 57 -8.65 21.15 -4.19
CA GLU A 57 -8.75 22.59 -4.51
C GLU A 57 -9.77 23.29 -3.61
N ALA A 58 -10.88 22.64 -3.27
CA ALA A 58 -11.85 23.17 -2.30
C ALA A 58 -11.21 23.37 -0.91
N ALA A 59 -10.48 22.38 -0.40
CA ALA A 59 -9.75 22.51 0.87
C ALA A 59 -8.71 23.64 0.82
N ARG A 60 -8.04 23.82 -0.33
CA ARG A 60 -7.09 24.92 -0.54
C ARG A 60 -7.77 26.28 -0.51
N GLN A 61 -8.94 26.40 -1.13
CA GLN A 61 -9.75 27.63 -1.09
C GLN A 61 -10.26 27.93 0.32
N GLU A 62 -10.60 26.91 1.09
CA GLU A 62 -11.01 27.06 2.49
C GLU A 62 -9.86 27.59 3.35
N VAL A 63 -8.64 27.05 3.20
CA VAL A 63 -7.43 27.61 3.83
C VAL A 63 -7.19 29.06 3.41
N LYS A 64 -7.44 29.40 2.13
CA LYS A 64 -7.25 30.77 1.62
C LYS A 64 -8.27 31.76 2.20
N THR A 65 -9.49 31.32 2.48
CA THR A 65 -10.60 32.17 2.95
C THR A 65 -10.66 32.28 4.47
N GLN A 66 -10.49 31.16 5.18
CA GLN A 66 -10.57 31.08 6.63
C GLN A 66 -9.20 31.20 7.32
N GLY A 67 -8.11 31.11 6.56
CA GLY A 67 -6.74 31.11 7.07
C GLY A 67 -6.24 29.71 7.44
N LEU A 68 -4.95 29.64 7.79
CA LEU A 68 -4.33 28.42 8.33
C LEU A 68 -4.81 28.20 9.77
N THR A 69 -5.85 27.40 9.92
CA THR A 69 -6.34 26.90 11.20
C THR A 69 -5.99 25.41 11.31
N ALA A 70 -6.01 24.84 12.51
CA ALA A 70 -5.73 23.41 12.69
C ALA A 70 -6.64 22.52 11.81
N THR A 71 -7.93 22.86 11.74
CA THR A 71 -8.93 22.11 10.97
C THR A 71 -8.73 22.24 9.46
N THR A 72 -8.43 23.43 8.96
CA THR A 72 -8.25 23.65 7.51
C THR A 72 -6.93 23.02 7.02
N VAL A 73 -5.88 23.06 7.84
CA VAL A 73 -4.60 22.40 7.53
C VAL A 73 -4.73 20.87 7.58
N GLU A 74 -5.40 20.32 8.57
CA GLU A 74 -5.66 18.87 8.67
C GLU A 74 -6.45 18.37 7.46
N THR A 75 -7.51 19.10 7.08
CA THR A 75 -8.33 18.76 5.92
C THR A 75 -7.51 18.80 4.63
N LEU A 76 -6.70 19.84 4.44
CA LEU A 76 -5.82 19.94 3.27
C LEU A 76 -4.77 18.81 3.23
N TYR A 77 -4.18 18.49 4.38
CA TYR A 77 -3.18 17.43 4.51
C TYR A 77 -3.76 16.05 4.19
N LEU A 78 -4.92 15.71 4.74
CA LEU A 78 -5.59 14.43 4.49
C LEU A 78 -5.91 14.26 3.01
N ARG A 79 -6.44 15.30 2.33
CA ARG A 79 -6.73 15.24 0.89
C ARG A 79 -5.47 15.06 0.05
N ALA A 80 -4.38 15.73 0.40
CA ALA A 80 -3.10 15.55 -0.28
C ALA A 80 -2.55 14.12 -0.07
N HIS A 81 -2.69 13.57 1.14
CA HIS A 81 -2.26 12.21 1.46
C HIS A 81 -3.06 11.15 0.69
N ASP A 82 -4.39 11.30 0.64
CA ASP A 82 -5.27 10.41 -0.11
C ASP A 82 -4.89 10.42 -1.60
N LEU A 83 -4.68 11.60 -2.20
CA LEU A 83 -4.27 11.73 -3.61
C LEU A 83 -2.94 11.02 -3.90
N LYS A 84 -1.95 11.15 -2.99
CA LYS A 84 -0.65 10.49 -3.09
C LYS A 84 -0.77 8.97 -3.01
N GLY A 85 -1.59 8.46 -2.08
CA GLY A 85 -1.83 7.03 -1.90
C GLY A 85 -2.59 6.40 -3.09
N LEU A 86 -3.54 7.15 -3.65
CA LEU A 86 -4.34 6.73 -4.79
C LEU A 86 -3.55 6.72 -6.10
N GLY A 87 -2.63 7.68 -6.30
CA GLY A 87 -1.76 7.71 -7.49
C GLY A 87 -0.95 6.42 -7.68
N ALA A 88 -0.55 5.76 -6.59
CA ALA A 88 0.22 4.51 -6.63
C ALA A 88 -0.65 3.33 -7.04
N THR A 89 -1.92 3.37 -6.67
CA THR A 89 -2.91 2.33 -6.97
C THR A 89 -3.44 2.43 -8.40
N TYR A 90 -3.41 3.63 -8.99
CA TYR A 90 -4.01 3.92 -10.29
C TYR A 90 -3.02 3.94 -11.46
N GLU A 91 -1.79 3.47 -11.26
CA GLU A 91 -0.72 3.50 -12.28
C GLU A 91 -0.41 4.92 -12.83
N PHE A 92 -0.62 5.96 -12.01
CA PHE A 92 -0.25 7.35 -12.35
C PHE A 92 1.03 7.76 -11.59
N PRO A 93 2.23 7.36 -12.08
CA PRO A 93 3.50 7.52 -11.35
C PRO A 93 3.95 8.98 -11.17
N LEU A 94 3.32 9.93 -11.86
CA LEU A 94 3.60 11.35 -11.68
C LEU A 94 2.92 11.92 -10.41
N ILE A 95 1.77 11.37 -10.02
CA ILE A 95 0.97 11.85 -8.88
C ILE A 95 1.55 11.36 -7.55
N THR A 96 2.23 10.21 -7.56
CA THR A 96 2.87 9.62 -6.37
C THR A 96 4.14 10.32 -5.91
N ARG A 97 4.80 11.06 -6.81
CA ARG A 97 6.10 11.69 -6.55
C ARG A 97 6.03 13.09 -5.94
N ILE A 98 4.84 13.68 -5.90
CA ILE A 98 4.58 15.00 -5.31
C ILE A 98 4.14 14.80 -3.85
#